data_AF-A0A934WTG9-F1
#
_entry.id   AF-A0A934WTG9-F1
#
_cell.length_a   1.000
_cell.length_b   1.000
_cell.length_c   1.000
_cell.angle_alpha   90.00
_cell.angle_beta   90.00
_cell.angle_gamma   90.00
#
_symmetry.space_group_name_H-M   'P 1'
#
loop_
_entity.id
_entity.type
_entity.pdbx_description
1 polymer ?
#
loop_
_entity_poly.entity_id
_entity_poly.type
_entity_poly.pdbx_seq_one_letter_code
_entity_poly.pdbx_strand_id
1 'polypeptide(L)'
;MTEKQKRFVDEYLIDLNATQAAIRAGYSKDTARAIGAENLTKPYIQQAIKERIEQLHNERSADAQEIIEYLTSVMRGESESEELVNEFIGDGCSRPTRVKKAPSEKDRIKAAELLGKRFGLFKDKVELDGSVKTDMATLAGVLDQLKGEDSAE
;
A
#
# COMPACT_ATOMS: atom_id res chain seq x y z
N MET A 1 3.38 -31.36 -1.82
CA MET A 1 3.13 -30.78 -3.16
C MET A 1 4.17 -31.32 -4.14
N THR A 2 3.80 -31.72 -5.36
CA THR A 2 4.76 -32.25 -6.35
C THR A 2 5.53 -31.12 -7.02
N GLU A 3 6.66 -31.45 -7.67
CA GLU A 3 7.49 -30.45 -8.34
C GLU A 3 6.75 -29.75 -9.50
N LYS A 4 5.92 -30.48 -10.24
CA LYS A 4 5.05 -29.88 -11.28
C LYS A 4 4.01 -28.93 -10.68
N GLN A 5 3.48 -29.23 -9.49
CA GLN A 5 2.53 -28.35 -8.82
C GLN A 5 3.20 -27.08 -8.29
N LYS A 6 4.46 -27.15 -7.83
CA LYS A 6 5.24 -25.95 -7.47
C LYS A 6 5.43 -25.04 -8.67
N ARG A 7 5.92 -25.59 -9.78
CA ARG A 7 6.08 -24.84 -11.04
C ARG A 7 4.75 -24.27 -11.53
N PHE A 8 3.64 -25.00 -11.35
CA PHE A 8 2.31 -24.48 -11.68
C PHE A 8 1.96 -23.23 -10.87
N VAL A 9 2.24 -23.21 -9.56
CA VAL A 9 1.99 -22.04 -8.71
C VAL A 9 2.82 -20.84 -9.19
N ASP A 10 4.12 -21.04 -9.43
CA ASP A 10 5.01 -19.96 -9.89
C ASP A 10 4.57 -19.40 -11.25
N GLU A 11 4.23 -20.26 -12.20
CA GLU A 11 3.80 -19.85 -13.54
C GLU A 11 2.41 -19.20 -13.54
N TYR A 12 1.51 -19.68 -12.67
CA TYR A 12 0.17 -19.10 -12.54
C TYR A 12 0.22 -17.66 -12.04
N LEU A 13 1.16 -17.33 -11.17
CA LEU A 13 1.30 -15.96 -10.64
C LEU A 13 1.85 -14.95 -11.66
N ILE A 14 2.33 -15.39 -12.83
CA ILE A 14 2.84 -14.51 -13.88
C ILE A 14 1.69 -13.81 -14.61
N ASP A 15 0.64 -14.56 -14.98
CA ASP A 15 -0.44 -14.07 -15.85
C ASP A 15 -1.85 -14.52 -15.45
N LEU A 16 -1.97 -15.22 -14.31
CA LEU A 16 -3.22 -15.78 -13.77
C LEU A 16 -3.96 -16.70 -14.77
N ASN A 17 -3.23 -17.32 -15.70
CA ASN A 17 -3.78 -18.25 -16.68
C ASN A 17 -3.48 -19.71 -16.30
N ALA A 18 -4.47 -20.41 -15.75
CA ALA A 18 -4.31 -21.80 -15.30
C ALA A 18 -3.90 -22.77 -16.43
N THR A 19 -4.41 -22.57 -17.65
CA THR A 19 -4.09 -23.48 -18.76
C THR A 19 -2.64 -23.29 -19.20
N GLN A 20 -2.19 -22.04 -19.35
CA GLN A 20 -0.82 -21.74 -19.74
C GLN A 20 0.17 -22.11 -18.63
N ALA A 21 -0.18 -21.86 -17.37
CA ALA A 21 0.62 -22.27 -16.22
C ALA A 21 0.82 -23.79 -16.18
N ALA A 22 -0.22 -24.59 -16.47
CA ALA A 22 -0.10 -26.04 -16.55
C ALA A 22 0.83 -26.49 -17.69
N ILE A 23 0.75 -25.84 -18.86
CA ILE A 23 1.66 -26.16 -19.99
C ILE A 23 3.12 -25.90 -19.60
N ARG A 24 3.42 -24.72 -19.03
CA ARG A 24 4.79 -24.33 -18.63
C ARG A 24 5.32 -25.16 -17.46
N ALA A 25 4.43 -25.57 -16.55
CA ALA A 25 4.75 -26.49 -15.47
C ALA A 25 5.09 -27.93 -15.93
N GLY A 26 4.86 -28.25 -17.22
CA GLY A 26 5.22 -29.54 -17.81
C GLY A 26 4.10 -30.59 -17.80
N TYR A 27 2.83 -30.15 -17.78
CA TYR A 27 1.69 -31.02 -18.06
C TYR A 27 1.46 -31.16 -19.57
N SER A 28 0.76 -32.23 -19.99
CA SER A 28 0.41 -32.42 -21.41
C SER A 28 -0.49 -31.29 -21.90
N LYS A 29 -0.26 -30.81 -23.12
CA LYS A 29 -1.06 -29.74 -23.73
C LYS A 29 -2.54 -30.14 -23.87
N ASP A 30 -2.79 -31.41 -24.17
CA ASP A 30 -4.15 -31.93 -24.39
C ASP A 30 -4.98 -31.93 -23.11
N THR A 31 -4.33 -32.08 -21.95
CA THR A 31 -5.00 -32.14 -20.64
C THR A 31 -4.78 -30.90 -19.78
N ALA A 32 -3.96 -29.94 -20.24
CA ALA A 32 -3.56 -28.75 -19.47
C ALA A 32 -4.76 -27.92 -18.99
N ARG A 33 -5.82 -27.82 -19.80
CA ARG A 33 -7.03 -27.09 -19.42
C ARG A 33 -7.73 -27.73 -18.21
N ALA A 34 -7.91 -29.05 -18.25
CA ALA A 34 -8.56 -29.79 -17.17
C ALA A 34 -7.70 -29.80 -15.91
N ILE A 35 -6.40 -30.07 -16.06
CA ILE A 35 -5.44 -30.12 -14.94
C ILE A 35 -5.27 -28.74 -14.30
N GLY A 36 -5.22 -27.66 -15.10
CA GLY A 36 -5.13 -26.31 -14.58
C GLY A 36 -6.32 -25.96 -13.69
N ALA A 37 -7.54 -26.29 -14.14
CA ALA A 37 -8.75 -26.10 -13.34
C ALA A 37 -8.74 -26.98 -12.08
N GLU A 38 -8.37 -28.25 -12.20
CA GLU A 38 -8.27 -29.18 -11.07
C GLU A 38 -7.21 -28.74 -10.05
N ASN A 39 -6.07 -28.21 -10.49
CA ASN A 39 -5.04 -27.71 -9.58
C ASN A 39 -5.54 -26.51 -8.77
N LEU A 40 -6.32 -25.62 -9.38
CA LEU A 40 -6.89 -24.47 -8.67
C LEU A 40 -7.97 -24.84 -7.65
N THR A 41 -8.58 -26.03 -7.73
CA THR A 41 -9.56 -26.47 -6.72
C THR A 41 -8.91 -27.18 -5.52
N LYS A 42 -7.63 -27.54 -5.61
CA LYS A 42 -6.92 -28.24 -4.54
C LYS A 42 -6.52 -27.27 -3.42
N PRO A 43 -6.98 -27.48 -2.16
CA PRO A 43 -6.75 -26.54 -1.06
C PRO A 43 -5.27 -26.22 -0.81
N TYR A 44 -4.38 -27.22 -0.88
CA TYR A 44 -2.95 -27.02 -0.66
C TYR A 44 -2.26 -26.20 -1.76
N ILE A 45 -2.78 -26.21 -3.00
CA ILE A 45 -2.27 -25.37 -4.09
C ILE A 45 -2.78 -23.94 -3.92
N GLN A 46 -4.06 -23.76 -3.57
CA GLN A 46 -4.61 -22.45 -3.23
C GLN A 46 -3.84 -21.79 -2.07
N GLN A 47 -3.52 -22.58 -1.04
CA GLN A 47 -2.71 -22.11 0.07
C GLN A 47 -1.31 -21.69 -0.39
N ALA A 48 -0.62 -22.49 -1.22
CA ALA A 48 0.69 -22.13 -1.76
C ALA A 48 0.64 -20.86 -2.63
N ILE A 49 -0.41 -20.67 -3.44
CA ILE A 49 -0.63 -19.44 -4.21
C ILE A 49 -0.76 -18.25 -3.26
N LYS A 50 -1.57 -18.38 -2.20
CA LYS A 50 -1.79 -17.32 -1.22
C LYS A 50 -0.49 -16.94 -0.49
N GLU A 51 0.23 -17.93 0.01
CA GLU A 51 1.54 -17.73 0.67
C GLU A 51 2.53 -17.03 -0.26
N ARG A 52 2.54 -17.39 -1.55
CA ARG A 52 3.44 -16.77 -2.53
C ARG A 52 3.03 -15.34 -2.89
N ILE A 53 1.74 -15.03 -2.94
CA ILE A 53 1.23 -13.66 -3.08
C ILE A 53 1.62 -12.82 -1.86
N GLU A 54 1.50 -13.38 -0.66
CA GLU A 54 1.85 -12.71 0.60
C GLU A 54 3.36 -12.44 0.68
N GLN A 55 4.19 -13.40 0.25
CA GLN A 55 5.64 -13.19 0.07
C GLN A 55 5.95 -12.07 -0.92
N LEU A 56 5.33 -12.09 -2.11
CA LEU A 56 5.53 -11.05 -3.12
C LEU A 56 5.05 -9.67 -2.65
N HIS A 57 3.96 -9.63 -1.88
CA HIS A 57 3.46 -8.40 -1.27
C HIS A 57 4.50 -7.85 -0.29
N ASN A 58 5.02 -8.69 0.61
CA ASN A 58 6.03 -8.30 1.59
C ASN A 58 7.37 -7.89 0.94
N GLU A 59 7.81 -8.58 -0.12
CA GLU A 59 9.06 -8.25 -0.81
C GLU A 59 9.02 -6.94 -1.61
N ARG A 60 7.84 -6.55 -2.12
CA ARG A 60 7.70 -5.42 -3.07
C ARG A 60 6.99 -4.21 -2.48
N SER A 61 6.23 -4.36 -1.41
CA SER A 61 5.39 -3.31 -0.84
C SER A 61 5.51 -3.31 0.68
N ALA A 62 5.87 -2.17 1.25
CA ALA A 62 5.84 -2.02 2.68
C ALA A 62 4.40 -2.02 3.17
N ASP A 63 4.06 -2.94 4.08
CA ASP A 63 2.74 -2.96 4.69
C ASP A 63 2.60 -1.87 5.76
N ALA A 64 1.37 -1.67 6.24
CA ALA A 64 1.09 -0.61 7.20
C ALA A 64 1.81 -0.79 8.55
N GLN A 65 2.20 -2.03 8.90
CA GLN A 65 2.93 -2.38 10.11
C GLN A 65 4.43 -2.12 9.91
N GLU A 66 5.01 -2.55 8.79
CA GLU A 66 6.40 -2.27 8.42
C GLU A 66 6.67 -0.76 8.39
N ILE A 67 5.74 0.03 7.83
CA ILE A 67 5.85 1.49 7.83
C ILE A 67 5.87 2.04 9.27
N ILE A 68 5.02 1.52 10.17
CA ILE A 68 5.02 1.96 11.58
C ILE A 68 6.33 1.59 12.26
N GLU A 69 6.82 0.37 12.06
CA GLU A 69 8.06 -0.12 12.66
C GLU A 69 9.25 0.70 12.20
N TYR A 70 9.36 0.94 10.89
CA TYR A 70 10.40 1.79 10.31
C TYR A 70 10.33 3.22 10.84
N LEU A 71 9.16 3.88 10.80
CA LEU A 71 9.01 5.24 11.34
C LEU A 71 9.30 5.30 12.84
N THR A 72 8.97 4.25 13.59
CA THR A 72 9.28 4.15 15.02
C THR A 72 10.80 4.06 15.25
N SER A 73 11.49 3.23 14.46
CA SER A 73 12.96 3.11 14.49
C SER A 73 13.62 4.46 14.18
N VAL A 74 13.14 5.17 13.14
CA VAL A 74 13.62 6.52 12.79
C VAL A 74 13.38 7.49 13.95
N MET A 75 12.17 7.54 14.50
CA MET A 75 11.80 8.42 15.63
C MET A 75 12.68 8.16 16.87
N ARG A 76 13.02 6.90 17.15
CA ARG A 76 13.91 6.49 18.25
C ARG A 76 15.39 6.72 17.97
N GLY A 77 15.78 6.99 16.72
CA GLY A 77 17.17 7.16 16.31
C GLY A 77 17.92 5.83 16.18
N GLU A 78 17.19 4.72 16.02
CA GLU A 78 17.75 3.37 15.91
C GLU A 78 18.15 3.02 14.46
N SER A 79 17.52 3.66 13.47
CA SER A 79 17.88 3.48 12.06
C SER A 79 19.20 4.19 11.73
N GLU A 80 19.85 3.80 10.63
CA GLU A 80 21.02 4.50 10.10
C GLU A 80 20.83 4.81 8.60
N SER A 81 21.37 5.94 8.16
CA SER A 81 21.46 6.30 6.74
C SER A 81 22.89 6.65 6.34
N GLU A 82 23.26 6.35 5.10
CA GLU A 82 24.52 6.80 4.52
C GLU A 82 24.38 8.25 4.03
N GLU A 83 25.22 9.12 4.55
CA GLU A 83 25.36 10.49 4.07
C GLU A 83 26.75 10.72 3.49
N LEU A 84 26.84 11.56 2.46
CA LEU A 84 28.11 12.07 1.96
C LEU A 84 28.54 13.25 2.81
N VAL A 85 29.67 13.10 3.49
CA VAL A 85 30.31 14.17 4.26
C VAL A 85 31.61 14.54 3.57
N ASN A 86 31.90 15.83 3.47
CA ASN A 86 33.19 16.30 3.00
C ASN A 86 34.20 16.18 4.13
N GLU A 87 35.09 15.21 4.00
CA GLU A 87 36.21 15.00 4.92
C GLU A 87 37.36 15.90 4.49
N PHE A 88 37.87 16.70 5.43
CA PHE A 88 39.03 17.56 5.18
C PHE A 88 40.30 16.72 5.20
N ILE A 89 41.06 16.74 4.11
CA ILE A 89 42.27 15.92 3.93
C ILE A 89 43.57 16.73 4.00
N GLY A 90 43.50 18.03 4.35
CA GLY A 90 44.65 18.94 4.39
C GLY A 90 44.77 19.81 3.13
N ASP A 91 45.66 20.81 3.17
CA ASP A 91 46.00 21.70 2.04
C ASP A 91 44.81 22.36 1.34
N GLY A 92 43.75 22.69 2.09
CA GLY A 92 42.52 23.26 1.51
C GLY A 92 41.71 22.27 0.66
N CYS A 93 42.07 20.99 0.65
CA CYS A 93 41.40 19.94 -0.09
C CYS A 93 40.40 19.17 0.80
N SER A 94 39.27 18.78 0.21
CA SER A 94 38.28 17.91 0.83
C SER A 94 37.89 16.77 -0.10
N ARG A 95 37.55 15.61 0.46
CA ARG A 95 37.06 14.45 -0.28
C ARG A 95 35.67 14.04 0.20
N PRO A 96 34.73 13.69 -0.70
CA PRO A 96 33.46 13.12 -0.29
C PRO A 96 33.67 11.70 0.26
N THR A 97 33.34 11.50 1.53
CA THR A 97 33.39 10.21 2.21
C THR A 97 31.97 9.82 2.63
N ARG A 98 31.59 8.56 2.43
CA ARG A 98 30.32 8.00 2.91
C ARG A 98 30.42 7.69 4.39
N VAL A 99 29.53 8.26 5.19
CA VAL A 99 29.48 8.04 6.64
C VAL A 99 28.07 7.60 7.01
N LYS A 100 27.98 6.54 7.83
CA LYS A 100 26.71 6.13 8.44
C LYS A 100 26.39 7.05 9.62
N LYS A 101 25.19 7.60 9.63
CA LYS A 101 24.70 8.44 10.72
C LYS A 101 23.29 8.03 11.14
N ALA A 102 23.00 8.25 12.42
CA ALA A 102 21.65 8.19 12.95
C ALA A 102 20.80 9.37 12.41
N PRO A 103 19.46 9.22 12.36
CA PRO A 103 18.53 10.26 11.96
C PRO A 103 18.76 11.57 12.69
N SER A 104 18.68 12.68 11.95
CA SER A 104 18.71 14.01 12.55
C SER A 104 17.44 14.29 13.37
N GLU A 105 17.47 15.31 14.22
CA GLU A 105 16.27 15.73 14.96
C GLU A 105 15.09 16.06 14.02
N LYS A 106 15.37 16.61 12.83
CA LYS A 106 14.34 16.91 11.82
C LYS A 106 13.67 15.65 11.30
N ASP A 107 14.45 14.61 11.03
CA ASP A 107 13.93 13.32 10.55
C ASP A 107 13.09 12.64 11.63
N ARG A 108 13.55 12.70 12.89
CA ARG A 108 12.84 12.18 14.05
C ARG A 108 11.52 12.89 14.29
N ILE A 109 11.51 14.22 14.21
CA ILE A 109 10.29 15.04 14.31
C ILE A 109 9.32 14.67 13.19
N LYS A 110 9.83 14.48 11.96
CA LYS A 110 8.97 14.13 10.84
C LYS A 110 8.34 12.74 11.01
N ALA A 111 9.11 11.77 11.50
CA ALA A 111 8.58 10.44 11.82
C ALA A 111 7.51 10.51 12.92
N ALA A 112 7.74 11.29 13.98
CA ALA A 112 6.76 11.51 15.05
C ALA A 112 5.47 12.17 14.53
N GLU A 113 5.57 13.15 13.63
CA GLU A 113 4.41 13.80 13.00
C GLU A 113 3.59 12.79 12.17
N LEU A 114 4.24 11.95 11.36
CA LEU A 114 3.54 10.96 10.54
C LEU A 114 2.85 9.90 11.39
N LEU A 115 3.52 9.41 12.44
CA LEU A 115 2.92 8.50 13.41
C LEU A 115 1.74 9.16 14.15
N GLY A 116 1.89 10.41 14.57
CA GLY A 116 0.81 11.13 15.25
C GLY A 116 -0.41 11.36 14.35
N LYS A 117 -0.22 11.62 13.04
CA LYS A 117 -1.32 11.69 12.07
C LYS A 117 -2.03 10.35 11.94
N ARG A 118 -1.28 9.24 11.85
CA ARG A 118 -1.83 7.88 11.80
C ARG A 118 -2.68 7.55 13.03
N PHE A 119 -2.25 7.99 14.22
CA PHE A 119 -2.97 7.76 15.49
C PHE A 119 -4.03 8.83 15.81
N GLY A 120 -4.26 9.80 14.91
CA GLY A 120 -5.26 10.85 15.13
C GLY A 120 -4.93 11.81 16.27
N LEU A 121 -3.65 11.98 16.61
CA LEU A 121 -3.22 12.90 17.67
C LEU A 121 -3.37 14.38 17.28
N PHE A 122 -3.40 14.67 15.98
CA PHE A 122 -3.57 16.01 15.45
C PHE A 122 -5.01 16.21 14.99
N LYS A 123 -5.63 17.30 15.45
CA LYS A 123 -6.93 17.74 14.96
C LYS A 123 -6.70 18.82 13.90
N ASP A 124 -7.11 18.53 12.66
CA ASP A 124 -7.13 19.56 11.62
C ASP A 124 -8.37 20.44 11.82
N LYS A 125 -8.16 21.73 12.13
CA LYS A 125 -9.24 22.70 12.23
C LYS A 125 -9.64 23.09 10.81
N VAL A 126 -10.71 22.49 10.29
CA VAL A 126 -11.30 22.90 9.02
C VAL A 126 -12.28 24.04 9.30
N GLU A 127 -11.93 25.27 8.89
CA GLU A 127 -12.86 26.39 8.88
C GLU A 127 -13.65 26.36 7.55
N LEU A 128 -14.91 25.99 7.63
CA LEU A 128 -15.87 26.06 6.52
C LEU A 128 -16.56 27.43 6.55
N ASP A 129 -16.03 28.40 5.80
CA ASP A 129 -16.75 29.64 5.50
C ASP A 129 -17.72 29.40 4.33
N GLY A 130 -18.80 28.67 4.63
CA GLY A 130 -19.86 28.39 3.68
C GLY A 130 -20.89 29.51 3.71
N SER A 131 -20.72 30.55 2.88
CA SER A 131 -21.88 31.33 2.44
C SER A 131 -22.70 30.45 1.50
N VAL A 132 -23.63 29.68 2.07
CA VAL A 132 -24.62 28.97 1.27
C VAL A 132 -25.46 30.04 0.58
N LYS A 133 -25.16 30.31 -0.70
CA LYS A 133 -26.03 31.08 -1.57
C LYS A 133 -27.29 30.25 -1.77
N THR A 134 -28.22 30.43 -0.84
CA THR A 134 -29.59 29.97 -1.03
C THR A 134 -30.20 30.91 -2.05
N ASP A 135 -30.32 30.43 -3.29
CA ASP A 135 -31.14 31.14 -4.27
C ASP A 135 -32.56 31.18 -3.71
N MET A 136 -33.07 32.37 -3.37
CA MET A 136 -34.42 32.52 -2.82
C MET A 136 -35.50 31.87 -3.71
N ALA A 137 -35.22 31.68 -5.00
CA ALA A 137 -36.07 30.95 -5.93
C ALA A 137 -36.21 29.45 -5.60
N THR A 138 -35.14 28.77 -5.14
CA THR A 138 -35.21 27.35 -4.76
C THR A 138 -35.93 27.17 -3.43
N LEU A 139 -35.71 28.08 -2.47
CA LEU A 139 -36.48 28.11 -1.21
C LEU A 139 -37.96 28.38 -1.44
N ALA A 140 -38.30 29.31 -2.34
CA ALA A 140 -39.68 29.61 -2.69
C ALA A 140 -40.39 28.41 -3.35
N GLY A 141 -39.70 27.70 -4.26
CA GLY A 141 -40.24 26.50 -4.91
C GLY A 141 -40.53 25.36 -3.93
N VAL A 142 -39.66 25.15 -2.94
CA VAL A 142 -39.87 24.12 -1.89
C VAL A 142 -41.02 24.51 -0.95
N LEU A 143 -41.15 25.81 -0.61
CA LEU A 143 -42.26 26.30 0.20
C LEU A 143 -43.61 26.18 -0.51
N ASP A 144 -43.65 26.35 -1.83
CA ASP A 144 -44.87 26.21 -2.62
C ASP A 144 -45.30 24.74 -2.73
N GLN A 145 -44.34 23.82 -2.88
CA GLN A 145 -44.58 22.38 -2.83
C GLN A 145 -45.17 21.92 -1.48
N LEU A 146 -44.69 22.48 -0.37
CA LEU A 146 -45.21 22.16 0.96
C LEU A 146 -46.60 22.75 1.22
N LYS A 147 -46.95 23.89 0.61
CA LYS A 147 -48.30 24.48 0.71
C LYS A 147 -49.33 23.78 -0.18
N GLY A 148 -48.89 23.14 -1.27
CA GLY A 148 -49.75 22.39 -2.17
C GLY A 148 -50.31 21.08 -1.57
N GLU A 149 -49.63 20.49 -0.58
CA GLU A 149 -50.05 19.23 0.05
C GLU A 149 -51.16 19.39 1.11
N ASP A 150 -51.40 20.61 1.62
CA ASP A 150 -52.45 20.90 2.63
C ASP A 150 -53.83 21.19 2.01
N SER A 151 -54.01 21.03 0.69
CA SER A 151 -55.25 21.41 -0.01
C SER A 151 -55.94 20.26 -0.78
N ALA A 152 -55.69 19.02 -0.39
CA ALA A 152 -56.47 17.86 -0.82
C ALA A 152 -57.37 17.34 0.33
N GLU A 153 -58.52 17.99 0.51
CA GLU A 153 -59.74 17.34 1.03
C GLU A 153 -60.47 16.62 -0.11
#